data_AF-A0A7G8XD94-F1
#
_entry.id   AF-A0A7G8XD94-F1
#
_cell.length_a   1.000
_cell.length_b   1.000
_cell.length_c   1.000
_cell.angle_alpha   90.00
_cell.angle_beta   90.00
_cell.angle_gamma   90.00
#
_symmetry.space_group_name_H-M   'P 1'
#
loop_
_entity.id
_entity.type
_entity.pdbx_description
1 polymer ?
#
loop_
_entity_poly.entity_id
_entity_poly.type
_entity_poly.pdbx_seq_one_letter_code
_entity_poly.pdbx_strand_id
1 'polypeptide(L)' 'MKQADLLASKIVNSKEFAHELMEAAQLSNTKKVDELIVSTGITLKIKTYFSPTGIRIELNNDENPGECCHLLMTLKW' A
#
# COMPACT_ATOMS: atom_id res chain seq x y z
N MET A 1 -1.93 0.28 -12.80
CA MET A 1 -2.79 1.42 -12.40
C MET A 1 -4.06 0.98 -11.69
N LYS A 2 -4.95 0.16 -12.27
CA LYS A 2 -6.21 -0.30 -11.62
C LYS A 2 -6.07 -0.84 -10.18
N GLN A 3 -4.96 -1.52 -9.85
CA GLN A 3 -4.74 -2.03 -8.49
C GLN A 3 -4.42 -0.94 -7.47
N ALA A 4 -3.77 0.13 -7.89
CA ALA A 4 -3.54 1.30 -7.05
C ALA A 4 -4.86 1.99 -6.69
N ASP A 5 -5.80 2.01 -7.63
CA ASP A 5 -7.13 2.55 -7.42
C ASP A 5 -7.91 1.75 -6.37
N LEU A 6 -7.70 0.43 -6.26
CA LEU A 6 -8.32 -0.39 -5.21
C LEU A 6 -7.88 0.07 -3.82
N LEU A 7 -6.57 0.24 -3.62
CA LEU A 7 -6.01 0.71 -2.36
C LEU A 7 -6.41 2.15 -2.06
N ALA A 8 -6.25 3.06 -3.02
CA ALA A 8 -6.64 4.46 -2.86
C ALA A 8 -8.13 4.59 -2.52
N SER A 9 -8.99 3.86 -3.22
CA SER A 9 -10.43 3.84 -2.95
C SER A 9 -10.74 3.27 -1.57
N LYS A 10 -10.04 2.23 -1.13
CA LYS A 10 -10.25 1.66 0.22
C LYS A 10 -9.86 2.66 1.30
N ILE A 11 -8.73 3.35 1.14
CA ILE A 11 -8.25 4.38 2.07
C ILE A 11 -9.25 5.54 2.15
N VAL A 12 -9.72 6.05 1.01
CA VAL A 12 -10.63 7.20 0.95
C VAL A 12 -12.02 6.86 1.50
N ASN A 13 -12.54 5.67 1.21
CA ASN A 13 -13.93 5.32 1.54
C ASN A 13 -14.09 4.59 2.89
N SER A 14 -13.01 4.16 3.54
CA SER A 14 -13.06 3.47 4.84
C SER A 14 -12.11 4.11 5.84
N LYS A 15 -12.67 4.97 6.71
CA LYS A 15 -11.93 5.64 7.78
C LYS A 15 -11.27 4.64 8.74
N GLU A 16 -11.96 3.55 9.05
CA GLU A 16 -11.45 2.46 9.88
C GLU A 16 -10.20 1.82 9.25
N PHE A 17 -10.27 1.45 7.97
CA PHE A 17 -9.11 0.91 7.25
C PHE A 17 -7.94 1.89 7.23
N ALA A 18 -8.20 3.18 6.94
CA ALA A 18 -7.16 4.20 6.92
C ALA A 18 -6.48 4.36 8.30
N HIS A 19 -7.26 4.33 9.38
CA HIS A 19 -6.74 4.37 10.74
C HIS A 19 -5.91 3.14 11.08
N GLU A 20 -6.41 1.94 10.82
CA GLU A 20 -5.65 0.70 11.06
C GLU A 20 -4.35 0.65 10.27
N LEU A 21 -4.37 1.07 9.00
CA LEU A 21 -3.18 1.11 8.16
C LEU A 21 -2.14 2.10 8.71
N MET A 22 -2.59 3.29 9.12
CA MET A 22 -1.73 4.30 9.73
C MET A 22 -1.12 3.81 11.04
N GLU A 23 -1.94 3.25 11.93
CA GLU A 23 -1.49 2.73 13.23
C GLU A 23 -0.47 1.60 13.06
N ALA A 24 -0.78 0.62 12.21
CA ALA A 24 0.15 -0.47 11.91
C ALA A 24 1.48 0.03 11.33
N ALA A 25 1.43 1.04 10.44
CA ALA A 25 2.61 1.66 9.86
C ALA A 25 3.44 2.44 10.92
N GLN A 26 2.80 3.20 11.80
CA GLN A 26 3.48 3.93 12.88
C GLN A 26 4.15 2.99 13.90
N LEU A 27 3.54 1.84 14.16
CA LEU A 27 4.11 0.78 15.01
C LEU A 27 5.17 -0.08 14.29
N SER A 28 5.51 0.26 13.04
CA SER A 28 6.43 -0.53 12.20
C SER A 28 6.02 -2.00 12.04
N ASN A 29 4.73 -2.29 12.10
CA ASN A 29 4.19 -3.64 11.97
C ASN A 29 4.01 -4.02 10.49
N THR A 30 5.12 -4.29 9.80
CA THR A 30 5.15 -4.61 8.36
C THR A 30 4.15 -5.71 7.98
N LYS A 31 4.07 -6.77 8.80
CA LYS A 31 3.19 -7.91 8.54
C LYS A 31 1.72 -7.47 8.46
N LYS A 32 1.25 -6.70 9.44
CA LYS A 32 -0.13 -6.21 9.46
C LYS A 32 -0.39 -5.23 8.32
N VAL A 33 0.57 -4.36 8.00
CA VAL A 33 0.46 -3.45 6.84
C VAL A 33 0.29 -4.24 5.54
N ASP A 34 1.10 -5.26 5.31
CA ASP A 34 1.02 -6.08 4.10
C ASP A 34 -0.30 -6.86 4.04
N GLU A 35 -0.75 -7.44 5.15
CA GLU A 35 -2.06 -8.11 5.26
C GLU A 35 -3.22 -7.16 4.93
N LEU A 36 -3.19 -5.92 5.45
CA LEU A 36 -4.19 -4.90 5.17
C LEU A 36 -4.20 -4.53 3.68
N ILE A 37 -3.03 -4.31 3.07
CA ILE A 37 -2.96 -3.93 1.65
C ILE A 37 -3.45 -5.09 0.76
N VAL A 38 -3.05 -6.33 1.03
CA VAL A 38 -3.53 -7.50 0.29
C VAL A 38 -5.05 -7.69 0.45
N SER A 39 -5.62 -7.37 1.62
CA SER A 39 -7.07 -7.45 1.84
C SER A 39 -7.90 -6.51 0.95
N THR A 40 -7.26 -5.52 0.31
CA THR A 40 -7.92 -4.64 -0.67
C THR A 40 -8.14 -5.30 -2.04
N GLY A 41 -7.60 -6.50 -2.26
CA GLY A 41 -7.67 -7.22 -3.53
C GLY A 41 -6.49 -6.92 -4.47
N ILE A 42 -5.45 -6.25 -4.00
CA ILE A 42 -4.18 -6.12 -4.71
C ILE A 42 -3.52 -7.50 -4.82
N THR A 43 -3.08 -7.84 -6.04
CA THR A 43 -2.37 -9.09 -6.34
C THR A 43 -0.92 -8.86 -6.77
N LEU A 44 -0.55 -7.60 -7.06
CA LEU A 44 0.82 -7.23 -7.37
C LEU A 44 1.72 -7.39 -6.15
N LYS A 45 3.01 -7.61 -6.41
CA LYS A 45 4.03 -7.54 -5.37
C LYS A 45 4.13 -6.10 -4.88
N ILE A 46 4.09 -5.94 -3.56
CA ILE A 46 4.23 -4.66 -2.89
C ILE A 46 5.51 -4.62 -2.06
N LYS A 47 6.08 -3.42 -1.92
CA LYS A 47 7.06 -3.11 -0.87
C LYS A 47 6.58 -1.89 -0.11
N THR A 48 6.61 -1.97 1.21
CA THR A 48 6.19 -0.89 2.09
C THR A 48 7.36 -0.32 2.87
N TYR A 49 7.40 1.00 2.96
CA TYR A 49 8.35 1.76 3.76
C TYR A 49 7.57 2.77 4.57
N PHE A 50 7.74 2.78 5.88
CA PHE A 50 6.97 3.68 6.74
C PHE A 50 7.90 4.47 7.66
N SER A 51 7.41 5.64 8.03
CA SER A 51 8.00 6.57 8.97
C SER A 51 6.90 7.06 9.91
N PRO A 52 7.23 7.74 11.02
CA PRO A 52 6.22 8.37 11.86
C PRO A 52 5.29 9.36 11.13
N THR A 53 5.69 9.84 9.94
CA THR A 53 4.97 10.87 9.16
C THR A 53 4.24 10.34 7.92
N GLY A 54 4.34 9.04 7.62
CA GLY A 54 3.72 8.50 6.42
C GLY A 54 4.22 7.14 6.00
N ILE A 55 3.54 6.57 5.01
CA ILE A 55 3.85 5.30 4.36
C ILE A 55 4.08 5.53 2.87
N ARG A 56 5.09 4.85 2.34
CA ARG A 56 5.44 4.75 0.94
C ARG A 56 5.23 3.31 0.50
N ILE A 57 4.47 3.13 -0.57
CA ILE A 57 4.04 1.83 -1.08
C ILE A 57 4.50 1.77 -2.54
N GLU A 58 5.35 0.81 -2.84
CA GLU A 58 5.83 0.52 -4.19
C GLU A 58 5.07 -0.69 -4.71
N LEU A 59 4.38 -0.53 -5.84
CA LEU A 59 3.70 -1.61 -6.55
C LEU A 59 4.50 -1.96 -7.81
N ASN A 60 4.94 -3.22 -7.89
CA ASN A 60 5.79 -3.72 -8.98
C ASN A 60 5.09 -4.85 -9.72
N ASN A 61 5.21 -4.85 -11.05
CA ASN A 61 4.67 -5.89 -11.93
C ASN A 61 5.83 -6.63 -12.62
N ASP A 62 6.60 -7.37 -11.82
CA ASP A 62 7.86 -8.03 -12.23
C ASP A 62 7.67 -9.30 -13.07
N GLU A 63 6.46 -9.59 -13.56
CA GLU A 63 6.17 -10.85 -14.25
C GLU A 63 6.66 -10.89 -15.71
N ASN A 64 7.15 -9.79 -16.29
CA ASN A 64 7.68 -9.79 -17.67
C ASN A 64 8.98 -8.98 -17.81
N PRO A 65 9.98 -9.53 -18.54
CA PRO A 65 11.22 -8.81 -18.84
C PRO A 65 10.95 -7.67 -19.85
N GLY A 66 10.86 -6.45 -19.32
CA GLY A 66 10.51 -5.24 -20.08
C GLY A 66 9.73 -4.24 -19.22
N GLU A 67 10.19 -4.04 -17.97
CA GLU A 67 9.54 -3.34 -16.85
C GLU A 67 8.86 -2.02 -17.27
N CYS A 68 7.59 -2.11 -17.65
CA CYS A 68 6.85 -0.93 -18.11
C CYS A 68 6.60 0.08 -17.00
N CYS A 69 6.40 -0.38 -15.77
CA CYS A 69 5.71 0.48 -14.82
C CYS A 69 5.86 0.06 -13.35
N HIS A 70 6.68 0.83 -12.63
CA HIS A 70 6.69 0.91 -11.17
C HIS A 70 5.77 2.04 -10.73
N LEU A 71 4.90 1.78 -9.76
CA LEU A 71 4.10 2.85 -9.15
C LEU A 71 4.53 3.04 -7.71
N LEU A 72 4.83 4.29 -7.37
CA LEU A 72 5.15 4.72 -6.02
C LEU A 72 4.01 5.59 -5.50
N MET A 73 3.36 5.14 -4.44
CA MET A 73 2.34 5.89 -3.73
C MET A 73 2.91 6.31 -2.38
N THR A 74 2.75 7.58 -2.01
CA THR A 74 3.10 8.05 -0.66
C THR A 74 1.86 8.66 -0.03
N LEU A 75 1.48 8.11 1.13
CA LEU A 75 0.43 8.65 1.97
C LEU A 75 1.09 9.32 3.18
N LYS A 76 0.69 10.57 3.44
CA LYS A 76 1.12 11.36 4.58
C LYS A 76 -0.07 11.57 5.51
N TRP A 77 0.23 11.71 6.80
CA TRP A 77 -0.72 12.02 7.87
C TRP A 77 -0.11 13.09 8.76
#